data_AF-A0A4Q4XYH3-F1
#
_entry.id   AF-A0A4Q4XYH3-F1
#
_cell.length_a   1.000
_cell.length_b   1.000
_cell.length_c   1.000
_cell.angle_alpha   90.00
_cell.angle_beta   90.00
_cell.angle_gamma   90.00
#
_symmetry.space_group_name_H-M   'P 1'
#
loop_
_entity.id
_entity.type
_entity.pdbx_description
1 polymer ?
#
loop_
_entity_poly.entity_id
_entity_poly.type
_entity_poly.pdbx_seq_one_letter_code
_entity_poly.pdbx_strand_id
1 'polypeptide(L)'
;MAPIWSKQPFKAIYTGFVILKLPFLLVVLAIRYGFKPFRPLPGWSFTAKAKERLSLVNPAELKIYSGVLAPGAIKPVPVGGVWFPAPISAAATEDLSREKVVLHFPGGAFVLAFAFEGVGQNVSNTMAQHMKATRTFVAQYRVATSSDTRFPAALQDLLTFYHYILSLGVDPKNIIGQ
;
A
#
# COMPACT_ATOMS: atom_id res chain seq x y z
N MET A 1 35.55 -26.51 -36.33
CA MET A 1 34.42 -25.85 -35.62
C MET A 1 35.00 -24.89 -34.60
N ALA A 2 34.68 -23.60 -34.68
CA ALA A 2 35.22 -22.63 -33.72
C ALA A 2 34.66 -22.91 -32.31
N PRO A 3 35.49 -22.91 -31.25
CA PRO A 3 35.02 -23.14 -29.89
C PRO A 3 33.99 -22.08 -29.50
N ILE A 4 32.94 -22.49 -28.79
CA ILE A 4 31.82 -21.65 -28.33
C ILE A 4 32.29 -20.35 -27.62
N TRP A 5 33.47 -20.40 -27.01
CA TRP A 5 34.13 -19.29 -26.34
C TRP A 5 34.49 -18.10 -27.27
N SER A 6 34.63 -18.33 -28.57
CA SER A 6 35.09 -17.29 -29.52
C SER A 6 33.98 -16.32 -29.94
N LYS A 7 32.70 -16.69 -29.83
CA LYS A 7 31.60 -15.87 -30.38
C LYS A 7 30.92 -14.96 -29.36
N GLN A 8 30.93 -15.32 -28.07
CA GLN A 8 30.19 -14.58 -27.03
C GLN A 8 30.93 -14.62 -25.66
N PRO A 9 32.13 -14.03 -25.56
CA PRO A 9 32.96 -14.12 -24.35
C PRO A 9 32.28 -13.53 -23.11
N PHE A 10 31.54 -12.42 -23.25
CA PHE A 10 30.81 -11.81 -22.13
C PHE A 10 29.67 -12.69 -21.60
N LYS A 11 28.98 -13.44 -22.48
CA LYS A 11 27.95 -14.38 -22.04
C LYS A 11 28.58 -15.58 -21.33
N ALA A 12 29.71 -16.09 -21.81
CA ALA A 12 30.42 -17.18 -21.15
C ALA A 12 30.88 -16.79 -19.74
N ILE A 13 31.43 -15.57 -19.59
CA ILE A 13 31.83 -15.02 -18.28
C ILE A 13 30.63 -14.84 -17.36
N TYR A 14 29.54 -14.26 -17.86
CA TYR A 14 28.31 -14.06 -17.08
C TYR A 14 27.69 -15.40 -16.65
N THR A 15 27.61 -16.38 -17.54
CA THR A 15 27.10 -17.71 -17.23
C THR A 15 27.97 -18.40 -16.18
N GLY A 16 29.30 -18.30 -16.28
CA GLY A 16 30.20 -18.82 -15.25
C GLY A 16 29.98 -18.15 -13.89
N PHE A 17 29.82 -16.82 -13.87
CA PHE A 17 29.50 -16.08 -12.65
C PHE A 17 28.17 -16.51 -12.03
N VAL A 18 27.12 -16.70 -12.84
CA VAL A 18 25.80 -17.16 -12.36
C VAL A 18 25.90 -18.58 -11.81
N ILE A 19 26.55 -19.51 -12.53
CA ILE A 19 26.73 -20.90 -12.08
C ILE A 19 27.47 -20.96 -10.75
N LEU A 20 28.51 -20.13 -10.57
CA LEU A 20 29.27 -20.08 -9.32
C LEU A 20 28.46 -19.46 -8.17
N LYS A 21 27.68 -18.42 -8.43
CA LYS A 21 26.91 -17.69 -7.41
C LYS A 21 25.63 -18.43 -7.00
N LEU A 22 25.02 -19.18 -7.92
CA LEU A 22 23.74 -19.85 -7.71
C LEU A 22 23.72 -20.82 -6.51
N PRO A 23 24.68 -21.75 -6.33
CA PRO A 23 24.65 -22.67 -5.19
C PRO A 23 24.76 -21.91 -3.86
N PHE A 24 25.58 -20.86 -3.79
CA PHE A 24 25.66 -20.01 -2.59
C PHE A 24 24.33 -19.30 -2.31
N LEU A 25 23.71 -18.73 -3.35
CA LEU A 25 22.41 -18.08 -3.22
C LEU A 25 21.33 -19.07 -2.75
N LEU A 26 21.31 -20.28 -3.32
CA LEU A 26 20.37 -21.33 -2.94
C LEU A 26 20.54 -21.78 -1.50
N VAL A 27 21.77 -21.90 -1.00
CA VAL A 27 22.04 -22.20 0.42
C VAL A 27 21.55 -21.07 1.32
N VAL A 28 21.83 -19.81 0.97
CA VAL A 28 21.34 -18.64 1.74
C VAL A 28 19.81 -18.61 1.76
N LEU A 29 19.16 -18.86 0.62
CA LEU A 29 17.71 -18.94 0.52
C LEU A 29 17.17 -20.13 1.32
N ALA A 30 17.78 -21.31 1.23
CA ALA A 30 17.37 -22.49 1.98
C ALA A 30 17.44 -22.26 3.50
N ILE A 31 18.47 -21.57 3.99
CA ILE A 31 18.57 -21.17 5.40
C ILE A 31 17.46 -20.15 5.75
N ARG A 32 17.33 -19.10 4.93
CA ARG A 32 16.34 -18.02 5.17
C ARG A 32 14.89 -18.52 5.16
N TYR A 33 14.56 -19.46 4.29
CA TYR A 33 13.19 -19.97 4.12
C TYR A 33 12.93 -21.30 4.85
N GLY A 34 13.96 -22.10 5.13
CA GLY A 34 13.84 -23.36 5.85
C GLY A 34 13.48 -23.18 7.32
N PHE A 35 14.15 -22.25 8.00
CA PHE A 35 13.94 -21.98 9.42
C PHE A 35 12.79 -20.98 9.65
N LYS A 36 11.73 -21.44 10.31
CA LYS A 36 10.51 -20.67 10.64
C LYS A 36 10.77 -19.24 11.19
N PRO A 37 11.75 -18.98 12.09
CA PRO A 37 12.00 -17.61 12.57
C PRO A 37 12.66 -16.67 11.56
N PHE A 38 13.33 -17.20 10.52
CA PHE A 38 13.99 -16.40 9.47
C PHE A 38 13.13 -16.22 8.21
N ARG A 39 12.01 -16.94 8.14
CA ARG A 39 11.03 -16.74 7.08
C ARG A 39 10.55 -15.29 7.17
N PRO A 40 10.66 -14.50 6.09
CA PRO A 40 9.99 -13.22 6.06
C PRO A 40 8.53 -13.49 6.37
N LEU A 41 8.02 -12.89 7.45
CA LEU A 41 6.59 -12.92 7.70
C LEU A 41 5.94 -12.36 6.45
N PRO A 42 4.98 -13.07 5.85
CA PRO A 42 4.30 -12.50 4.72
C PRO A 42 3.72 -11.15 5.14
N GLY A 43 3.83 -10.13 4.28
CA GLY A 43 3.40 -8.77 4.63
C GLY A 43 1.91 -8.65 5.00
N TRP A 44 1.12 -9.71 4.82
CA TRP A 44 -0.27 -9.84 5.28
C TRP A 44 -0.39 -10.30 6.75
N SER A 45 0.70 -10.62 7.43
CA SER A 45 0.69 -10.92 8.86
C SER A 45 0.46 -9.62 9.63
N PHE A 46 -0.80 -9.32 9.92
CA PHE A 46 -1.17 -8.24 10.83
C PHE A 46 -0.60 -8.57 12.21
N THR A 47 0.52 -7.94 12.55
CA THR A 47 0.99 -7.95 13.94
C THR A 47 -0.04 -7.22 14.81
N ALA A 48 -0.09 -7.49 16.12
CA ALA A 48 -1.00 -6.76 17.02
C ALA A 48 -0.87 -5.23 16.90
N LYS A 49 0.35 -4.75 16.63
CA LYS A 49 0.67 -3.32 16.42
C LYS A 49 0.13 -2.75 15.08
N ALA A 50 -0.06 -3.59 14.07
CA ALA A 50 -0.72 -3.19 12.82
C ALA A 50 -2.24 -3.05 13.00
N LYS A 51 -2.82 -3.87 13.88
CA LYS A 51 -4.27 -3.89 14.14
C LYS A 51 -4.75 -2.57 14.76
N GLU A 52 -3.97 -1.96 15.64
CA GLU A 52 -4.28 -0.64 16.24
C GLU A 52 -4.24 0.52 15.24
N ARG A 53 -3.54 0.33 14.12
CA ARG A 53 -3.39 1.33 13.06
C ARG A 53 -4.40 1.14 11.93
N LEU A 54 -5.12 0.03 11.94
CA LEU A 54 -6.16 -0.26 10.97
C LEU A 54 -7.41 0.58 11.30
N SER A 55 -7.90 1.32 10.31
CA SER A 55 -9.18 2.00 10.39
C SER A 55 -10.13 1.41 9.37
N LEU A 56 -11.31 1.03 9.83
CA LEU A 56 -12.44 0.69 8.97
C LEU A 56 -13.18 1.98 8.64
N VAL A 57 -13.26 2.30 7.36
CA VAL A 57 -13.85 3.53 6.86
C VAL A 57 -15.23 3.22 6.29
N ASN A 58 -16.25 3.85 6.85
CA ASN A 58 -17.62 3.70 6.35
C ASN A 58 -17.86 4.65 5.17
N PRO A 59 -18.70 4.26 4.20
CA PRO A 59 -19.18 5.16 3.17
C PRO A 59 -19.82 6.40 3.77
N ALA A 60 -19.59 7.53 3.12
CA ALA A 60 -20.27 8.77 3.48
C ALA A 60 -21.68 8.82 2.85
N GLU A 61 -22.39 9.93 3.02
CA GLU A 61 -23.76 10.07 2.52
C GLU A 61 -23.83 9.87 1.01
N LEU A 62 -24.83 9.10 0.53
CA LEU A 62 -24.93 8.73 -0.89
C LEU A 62 -24.92 9.93 -1.86
N LYS A 63 -25.36 11.12 -1.39
CA LYS A 63 -25.38 12.37 -2.16
C LYS A 63 -24.00 12.83 -2.64
N ILE A 64 -22.91 12.44 -1.98
CA ILE A 64 -21.56 12.83 -2.40
C ILE A 64 -21.09 12.08 -3.64
N TYR A 65 -21.63 10.86 -3.83
CA TYR A 65 -21.31 10.02 -4.97
C TYR A 65 -22.21 10.43 -6.13
N SER A 66 -21.65 11.21 -7.06
CA SER A 66 -22.38 11.77 -8.19
C SER A 66 -21.70 11.44 -9.52
N GLY A 67 -22.43 11.65 -10.62
CA GLY A 67 -21.96 11.34 -11.97
C GLY A 67 -21.55 9.88 -12.11
N VAL A 68 -20.31 9.67 -12.53
CA VAL A 68 -19.72 8.33 -12.74
C VAL A 68 -19.61 7.52 -11.44
N LEU A 69 -19.57 8.19 -10.28
CA LEU A 69 -19.50 7.53 -8.98
C LEU A 69 -20.88 7.22 -8.39
N ALA A 70 -21.96 7.71 -9.00
CA ALA A 70 -23.30 7.55 -8.49
C ALA A 70 -23.63 6.07 -8.24
N PRO A 71 -24.29 5.73 -7.12
CA PRO A 71 -24.61 4.35 -6.79
C PRO A 71 -25.54 3.75 -7.86
N GLY A 72 -25.09 2.67 -8.50
CA GLY A 72 -25.86 1.92 -9.49
C GLY A 72 -25.78 0.44 -9.19
N ALA A 73 -25.28 -0.34 -10.17
CA ALA A 73 -24.95 -1.75 -9.95
C ALA A 73 -23.82 -1.92 -8.91
N ILE A 74 -22.92 -0.95 -8.82
CA ILE A 74 -21.83 -0.89 -7.83
C ILE A 74 -22.16 0.17 -6.79
N LYS A 75 -22.05 -0.21 -5.52
CA LYS A 75 -22.33 0.66 -4.37
C LYS A 75 -21.08 0.86 -3.51
N PRO A 76 -20.94 2.02 -2.85
CA PRO A 76 -19.94 2.22 -1.82
C PRO A 76 -20.13 1.21 -0.68
N VAL A 77 -19.03 0.67 -0.15
CA VAL A 77 -19.03 -0.28 0.97
C VAL A 77 -17.95 0.11 1.98
N PRO A 78 -17.99 -0.40 3.22
CA PRO A 78 -16.91 -0.18 4.18
C PRO A 78 -15.58 -0.72 3.65
N VAL A 79 -14.53 0.08 3.76
CA VAL A 79 -13.19 -0.22 3.25
C VAL A 79 -12.12 0.07 4.29
N GLY A 80 -11.05 -0.72 4.30
CA GLY A 80 -9.98 -0.60 5.27
C GLY A 80 -8.88 0.37 4.83
N GLY A 81 -8.15 0.91 5.79
CA GLY A 81 -6.89 1.60 5.55
C GLY A 81 -5.99 1.55 6.77
N VAL A 82 -4.70 1.79 6.58
CA VAL A 82 -3.70 1.68 7.65
C VAL A 82 -3.03 3.03 7.86
N TRP A 83 -2.98 3.48 9.11
CA TRP A 83 -2.28 4.69 9.50
C TRP A 83 -0.81 4.45 9.81
N PHE A 84 0.00 5.44 9.50
CA PHE A 84 1.40 5.53 9.89
C PHE A 84 1.70 6.95 10.39
N PRO A 85 2.43 7.12 11.51
CA PRO A 85 2.79 6.06 12.46
C PRO A 85 1.59 5.63 13.33
N ALA A 86 0.55 6.45 13.48
CA ALA A 86 -0.61 6.17 14.31
C ALA A 86 -1.89 6.88 13.79
N PRO A 87 -3.09 6.37 14.10
CA PRO A 87 -4.36 6.99 13.72
C PRO A 87 -4.57 8.34 14.40
N ILE A 88 -5.29 9.24 13.73
CA ILE A 88 -5.80 10.46 14.38
C ILE A 88 -6.87 10.03 15.38
N SER A 89 -6.69 10.39 16.65
CA SER A 89 -7.68 10.07 17.67
C SER A 89 -8.87 11.00 17.49
N ALA A 90 -10.04 10.45 17.12
CA ALA A 90 -11.27 11.23 16.99
C ALA A 90 -11.74 11.88 18.30
N ALA A 91 -11.20 11.42 19.45
CA ALA A 91 -11.48 11.97 20.78
C ALA A 91 -10.47 13.06 21.21
N ALA A 92 -9.40 13.27 20.46
CA ALA A 92 -8.37 14.20 20.85
C ALA A 92 -8.76 15.63 20.49
N THR A 93 -8.75 16.50 21.49
CA THR A 93 -8.64 17.96 21.39
C THR A 93 -7.27 18.37 20.81
N GLU A 94 -6.73 17.57 19.88
CA GLU A 94 -5.47 17.82 19.22
C GLU A 94 -5.65 18.99 18.26
N ASP A 95 -4.71 19.94 18.32
CA ASP A 95 -4.61 21.01 17.35
C ASP A 95 -4.18 20.42 15.99
N LEU A 96 -5.18 20.09 15.15
CA LEU A 96 -4.97 19.53 13.82
C LEU A 96 -4.43 20.57 12.80
N SER A 97 -4.23 21.84 13.19
CA SER A 97 -3.72 22.87 12.28
C SER A 97 -2.32 22.56 11.75
N ARG A 98 -1.54 21.78 12.51
CA ARG A 98 -0.18 21.34 12.16
C ARG A 98 -0.12 19.96 11.52
N GLU A 99 -1.23 19.22 11.54
CA GLU A 99 -1.30 17.90 10.90
C GLU A 99 -1.28 18.07 9.39
N LYS A 100 -0.37 17.37 8.72
CA LYS A 100 -0.30 17.25 7.27
C LYS A 100 -0.42 15.79 6.90
N VAL A 101 -1.56 15.43 6.33
CA VAL A 101 -1.94 14.03 6.09
C VAL A 101 -1.72 13.69 4.63
N VAL A 102 -0.93 12.65 4.38
CA VAL A 102 -0.85 12.03 3.06
C VAL A 102 -1.89 10.92 2.98
N LEU A 103 -2.82 11.04 2.04
CA LEU A 103 -3.71 9.98 1.62
C LEU A 103 -3.02 9.24 0.47
N HIS A 104 -2.40 8.11 0.80
CA HIS A 104 -1.69 7.30 -0.17
C HIS A 104 -2.62 6.26 -0.81
N PHE A 105 -2.68 6.25 -2.12
CA PHE A 105 -3.31 5.25 -2.96
C PHE A 105 -2.25 4.34 -3.57
N PRO A 106 -2.12 3.10 -3.07
CA PRO A 106 -1.19 2.14 -3.63
C PRO A 106 -1.41 1.94 -5.13
N GLY A 107 -0.33 1.81 -5.89
CA GLY A 107 -0.39 1.41 -7.29
C GLY A 107 -0.94 0.00 -7.47
N GLY A 108 -0.93 -0.49 -8.71
CA GLY A 108 -1.48 -1.81 -9.06
C GLY A 108 -2.60 -1.78 -10.10
N ALA A 109 -2.78 -0.63 -10.76
CA ALA A 109 -3.73 -0.45 -11.87
C ALA A 109 -5.16 -0.90 -11.54
N PHE A 110 -5.58 -0.74 -10.28
CA PHE A 110 -6.88 -1.16 -9.75
C PHE A 110 -7.16 -2.68 -9.79
N VAL A 111 -6.17 -3.52 -10.09
CA VAL A 111 -6.34 -4.99 -10.20
C VAL A 111 -5.43 -5.80 -9.28
N LEU A 112 -4.38 -5.17 -8.72
CA LEU A 112 -3.45 -5.80 -7.78
C LEU A 112 -3.60 -5.19 -6.38
N ALA A 113 -3.72 -6.05 -5.37
CA ALA A 113 -3.67 -5.67 -3.97
C ALA A 113 -2.24 -5.85 -3.43
N PHE A 114 -1.77 -4.90 -2.61
CA PHE A 114 -0.47 -4.97 -1.96
C PHE A 114 -0.62 -5.20 -0.46
N ALA A 115 0.39 -5.79 0.18
CA ALA A 115 0.41 -5.94 1.64
C ALA A 115 1.24 -4.79 2.26
N PHE A 116 0.61 -4.03 3.14
CA PHE A 116 0.97 -2.62 3.35
C PHE A 116 1.94 -2.32 4.50
N GLU A 117 2.33 -3.30 5.31
CA GLU A 117 3.08 -2.98 6.53
C GLU A 117 4.47 -2.41 6.22
N GLY A 118 5.32 -3.18 5.52
CA GLY A 118 6.69 -2.75 5.19
C GLY A 118 6.74 -1.66 4.12
N VAL A 119 5.87 -1.75 3.11
CA VAL A 119 5.80 -0.76 2.03
C VAL A 119 5.21 0.56 2.53
N GLY A 120 4.13 0.49 3.32
CA GLY A 120 3.47 1.67 3.88
C GLY A 120 4.36 2.44 4.85
N GLN A 121 5.15 1.76 5.68
CA GLN A 121 6.13 2.43 6.53
C GLN A 121 7.20 3.17 5.72
N ASN A 122 7.72 2.57 4.65
CA ASN A 122 8.70 3.22 3.79
C ASN A 122 8.11 4.46 3.11
N VAL A 123 6.90 4.34 2.54
CA VAL A 123 6.18 5.49 1.96
C VAL A 123 5.99 6.58 3.01
N SER A 124 5.50 6.23 4.20
CA SER A 124 5.31 7.19 5.28
C SER A 124 6.59 7.90 5.68
N ASN A 125 7.72 7.19 5.73
CA ASN A 125 9.02 7.79 6.06
C ASN A 125 9.46 8.78 4.97
N THR A 126 9.36 8.39 3.69
CA THR A 126 9.67 9.26 2.56
C THR A 126 8.79 10.52 2.55
N MET A 127 7.49 10.36 2.78
CA MET A 127 6.56 11.48 2.83
C MET A 127 6.82 12.42 4.01
N ALA A 128 7.15 11.87 5.18
CA ALA A 128 7.55 12.66 6.34
C ALA A 128 8.83 13.46 6.05
N GLN A 129 9.84 12.82 5.45
CA GLN A 129 11.14 13.45 5.14
C GLN A 129 11.03 14.56 4.10
N HIS A 130 10.27 14.35 3.03
CA HIS A 130 10.29 15.26 1.87
C HIS A 130 9.08 16.18 1.77
N MET A 131 7.91 15.76 2.25
CA MET A 131 6.67 16.54 2.17
C MET A 131 6.27 17.17 3.51
N LYS A 132 7.05 16.90 4.57
CA LYS A 132 6.75 17.28 5.96
C LYS A 132 5.39 16.73 6.41
N ALA A 133 5.01 15.56 5.89
CA ALA A 133 3.79 14.88 6.31
C ALA A 133 3.96 14.39 7.76
N THR A 134 2.94 14.62 8.58
CA THR A 134 2.91 14.12 9.96
C THR A 134 2.34 12.72 10.02
N ARG A 135 1.40 12.40 9.12
CA ARG A 135 0.73 11.11 9.03
C ARG A 135 0.54 10.68 7.59
N THR A 136 0.58 9.38 7.37
CA THR A 136 0.25 8.75 6.09
C THR A 136 -0.84 7.73 6.33
N PHE A 137 -1.94 7.85 5.58
CA PHE A 137 -3.00 6.87 5.52
C PHE A 137 -2.88 6.09 4.21
N VAL A 138 -2.60 4.80 4.32
CA VAL A 138 -2.49 3.90 3.17
C VAL A 138 -3.84 3.24 2.92
N ALA A 139 -4.51 3.68 1.85
CA ALA A 139 -5.85 3.26 1.48
C ALA A 139 -5.87 1.83 0.89
N GLN A 140 -6.76 0.97 1.38
CA GLN A 140 -6.99 -0.37 0.82
C GLN A 140 -8.31 -0.37 0.04
N TYR A 141 -8.27 0.22 -1.16
CA TYR A 141 -9.43 0.26 -2.06
C TYR A 141 -9.72 -1.12 -2.67
N ARG A 142 -10.98 -1.35 -3.09
CA ARG A 142 -11.40 -2.56 -3.79
C ARG A 142 -10.72 -2.67 -5.15
N VAL A 143 -10.12 -3.83 -5.42
CA VAL A 143 -9.54 -4.16 -6.73
C VAL A 143 -10.58 -4.85 -7.62
N ALA A 144 -10.52 -4.60 -8.92
CA ALA A 144 -11.46 -5.07 -9.94
C ALA A 144 -11.25 -6.55 -10.30
N THR A 145 -11.50 -7.43 -9.34
CA THR A 145 -11.41 -8.90 -9.48
C THR A 145 -12.77 -9.57 -9.72
N SER A 146 -13.89 -8.88 -9.48
CA SER A 146 -15.25 -9.41 -9.68
C SER A 146 -16.23 -8.39 -10.26
N SER A 147 -17.45 -8.83 -10.59
CA SER A 147 -18.54 -7.96 -11.03
C SER A 147 -18.96 -6.92 -9.98
N ASP A 148 -18.64 -7.14 -8.72
CA ASP A 148 -19.07 -6.29 -7.59
C ASP A 148 -17.97 -5.30 -7.18
N THR A 149 -16.74 -5.51 -7.64
CA THR A 149 -15.57 -4.66 -7.36
C THR A 149 -14.98 -4.01 -8.62
N ARG A 150 -15.63 -4.18 -9.77
CA ARG A 150 -15.31 -3.44 -11.00
C ARG A 150 -15.54 -1.94 -10.86
N PHE A 151 -15.07 -1.20 -11.84
CA PHE A 151 -15.37 0.23 -11.97
C PHE A 151 -16.87 0.53 -11.80
N PRO A 152 -17.26 1.53 -10.99
CA PRO A 152 -16.44 2.56 -10.34
C PRO A 152 -15.99 2.26 -8.89
N ALA A 153 -16.02 1.00 -8.42
CA ALA A 153 -15.80 0.64 -7.00
C ALA A 153 -14.56 1.30 -6.37
N ALA A 154 -13.40 1.17 -7.00
CA ALA A 154 -12.17 1.75 -6.48
C ALA A 154 -12.27 3.28 -6.32
N LEU A 155 -12.85 4.00 -7.28
CA LEU A 155 -13.00 5.45 -7.21
C LEU A 155 -14.01 5.88 -6.13
N GLN A 156 -15.07 5.10 -5.93
CA GLN A 156 -15.97 5.30 -4.79
C GLN A 156 -15.21 5.16 -3.47
N ASP A 157 -14.29 4.20 -3.38
CA ASP A 157 -13.47 4.00 -2.18
C ASP A 157 -12.49 5.17 -1.98
N LEU A 158 -11.86 5.68 -3.05
CA LEU A 158 -10.96 6.83 -2.96
C LEU A 158 -11.68 8.07 -2.40
N LEU A 159 -12.88 8.36 -2.91
CA LEU A 159 -13.72 9.45 -2.40
C LEU A 159 -14.13 9.22 -0.94
N THR A 160 -14.45 7.98 -0.60
CA THR A 160 -14.78 7.56 0.77
C THR A 160 -13.62 7.82 1.73
N PHE A 161 -12.39 7.47 1.35
CA PHE A 161 -11.20 7.73 2.16
C PHE A 161 -10.91 9.22 2.33
N TYR A 162 -11.07 10.00 1.27
CA TYR A 162 -10.89 11.45 1.36
C TYR A 162 -11.90 12.08 2.31
N HIS A 163 -13.18 11.74 2.17
CA HIS A 163 -14.24 12.23 3.06
C HIS A 163 -14.04 11.78 4.51
N TYR A 164 -13.51 10.58 4.72
CA TYR A 164 -13.15 10.11 6.05
C TYR A 164 -12.09 10.97 6.71
N ILE A 165 -11.00 11.31 6.00
CA ILE A 165 -9.97 12.20 6.56
C ILE A 165 -10.54 13.58 6.88
N LEU A 166 -11.43 14.11 6.04
CA LEU A 166 -12.14 15.36 6.33
C LEU A 166 -13.01 15.24 7.59
N SER A 167 -13.69 14.12 7.78
CA SER A 167 -14.54 13.88 8.96
C SER A 167 -13.76 13.81 10.28
N LEU A 168 -12.44 13.58 10.21
CA LEU A 168 -11.54 13.63 11.37
C LEU A 168 -11.16 15.07 11.75
N GLY A 169 -11.59 16.08 11.00
CA GLY A 169 -11.30 17.50 11.27
C GLY A 169 -10.03 18.03 10.62
N VAL A 170 -9.40 17.27 9.72
CA VAL A 170 -8.22 17.72 8.97
C VAL A 170 -8.64 18.74 7.90
N ASP A 171 -7.99 19.91 7.89
CA ASP A 171 -8.24 20.94 6.87
C ASP A 171 -7.88 20.40 5.47
N PRO A 172 -8.77 20.53 4.46
CA PRO A 172 -8.50 20.09 3.09
C PRO A 172 -7.14 20.54 2.53
N LYS A 173 -6.66 21.74 2.90
CA LYS A 173 -5.37 22.28 2.43
C LYS A 173 -4.15 21.51 2.97
N ASN A 174 -4.36 20.75 4.05
CA ASN A 174 -3.35 19.94 4.70
C ASN A 174 -3.39 18.47 4.26
N ILE A 175 -4.27 18.11 3.32
CA ILE A 175 -4.38 16.76 2.76
C ILE A 175 -3.65 16.71 1.42
N ILE A 176 -2.75 15.73 1.25
CA ILE A 176 -2.03 15.47 -0.01
C ILE A 176 -2.49 14.10 -0.53
N GLY A 177 -3.05 14.04 -1.73
CA GLY A 177 -3.34 12.77 -2.42
C GLY A 177 -2.12 12.29 -3.20
N GLN A 178 -1.72 11.02 -3.02
CA GLN A 178 -0.53 10.45 -3.68
C GLN A 178 -0.71 8.99 -4.09
#